data_AF-A0A959YNV7-F1
#
_entry.id   AF-A0A959YNV7-F1
#
_cell.length_a   1.000
_cell.length_b   1.000
_cell.length_c   1.000
_cell.angle_alpha   90.00
_cell.angle_beta   90.00
_cell.angle_gamma   90.00
#
_symmetry.space_group_name_H-M   'P 1'
#
loop_
_entity.id
_entity.type
_entity.pdbx_description
1 polymer ?
#
loop_
_entity_poly.entity_id
_entity_poly.type
_entity_poly.pdbx_seq_one_letter_code
_entity_poly.pdbx_strand_id
1 'polypeptide(L)'
;MKLSAFILCFVLCQSGTTQNFNNSYDINNLPQAAWAIEKSNNDFIVFGMSTDSNGTIWGLMNLIINDTGIVLNTKEFKSTNAVRFAGWANSTNPTRDGGYIMGGGIDDGVDYGYLVKFNAQGDT
;
A
#
# COMPACT_ATOMS: atom_id res chain seq x y z
N MET A 1 -0.47 -6.39 37.35
CA MET A 1 -0.96 -6.91 36.05
C MET A 1 -1.86 -5.94 35.27
N LYS A 2 -2.65 -5.05 35.89
CA LYS A 2 -3.62 -4.20 35.16
C LYS A 2 -3.03 -2.96 34.48
N LEU A 3 -2.00 -2.34 35.07
CA LEU A 3 -1.38 -1.13 34.50
C LEU A 3 -0.54 -1.42 33.25
N SER A 4 0.19 -2.54 33.25
CA SER A 4 1.03 -2.96 32.14
C SER A 4 0.23 -3.26 30.86
N ALA A 5 -0.96 -3.87 31.01
CA ALA A 5 -1.86 -4.13 29.89
C ALA A 5 -2.45 -2.82 29.31
N PHE A 6 -2.75 -1.85 30.17
CA PHE A 6 -3.27 -0.55 29.75
C PHE A 6 -2.22 0.27 28.99
N ILE A 7 -0.98 0.27 29.49
CA ILE A 7 0.17 0.89 28.80
C ILE A 7 0.42 0.22 27.46
N LEU A 8 0.37 -1.12 27.41
CA LEU A 8 0.55 -1.87 26.16
C LEU A 8 -0.54 -1.52 25.13
N CYS A 9 -1.81 -1.46 25.53
CA CYS A 9 -2.91 -1.04 24.65
C CYS A 9 -2.77 0.42 24.20
N PHE A 10 -2.33 1.33 25.07
CA PHE A 10 -2.15 2.74 24.73
C PHE A 10 -0.99 2.94 23.73
N VAL A 11 0.10 2.20 23.91
CA VAL A 11 1.23 2.17 22.98
C VAL A 11 0.82 1.57 21.63
N LEU A 12 0.05 0.48 21.62
CA LEU A 12 -0.47 -0.13 20.39
C LEU A 12 -1.49 0.75 19.66
N CYS A 13 -2.29 1.55 20.38
CA CYS A 13 -3.19 2.52 19.75
C CYS A 13 -2.43 3.70 19.11
N GLN A 14 -1.28 4.11 19.67
CA GLN A 14 -0.44 5.15 19.07
C GLN A 14 0.46 4.64 17.94
N SER A 15 0.85 3.36 17.95
CA SER A 15 1.60 2.71 16.86
C SER A 15 0.70 2.01 15.84
N GLY A 16 -0.62 1.99 16.06
CA GLY A 16 -1.62 1.35 15.20
C GLY A 16 -1.97 2.15 13.96
N THR A 17 -1.53 3.40 13.84
CA THR A 17 -1.45 4.07 12.55
C THR A 17 -0.15 3.63 11.90
N THR A 18 -0.26 2.76 10.88
CA THR A 18 0.81 2.45 9.93
C THR A 18 2.05 1.73 10.48
N GLN A 19 2.42 0.64 9.82
CA GLN A 19 3.73 0.01 10.03
C GLN A 19 4.81 1.06 9.68
N ASN A 20 5.48 1.64 10.69
CA ASN A 20 6.57 2.61 10.54
C ASN A 20 7.82 2.05 9.80
N PHE A 21 7.69 0.89 9.15
CA PHE A 21 8.81 0.16 8.57
C PHE A 21 9.19 0.63 7.15
N ASN A 22 8.47 1.59 6.56
CA ASN A 22 8.71 1.95 5.17
C ASN A 22 8.43 3.43 4.82
N ASN A 23 8.71 4.36 5.73
CA ASN A 23 8.84 5.77 5.31
C ASN A 23 10.07 5.87 4.40
N SER A 24 9.85 5.68 3.11
CA SER A 24 10.83 5.92 2.06
C SER A 24 10.68 7.36 1.62
N TYR A 25 11.79 8.06 1.40
CA TYR A 25 11.81 9.44 0.93
C TYR A 25 12.72 9.50 -0.29
N ASP A 26 12.38 10.34 -1.26
CA ASP A 26 13.20 10.55 -2.44
C ASP A 26 14.41 11.45 -2.12
N ILE A 27 15.25 11.72 -3.13
CA ILE A 27 16.43 12.57 -2.99
C ILE A 27 16.11 14.03 -2.58
N ASN A 28 14.84 14.44 -2.72
CA ASN A 28 14.33 15.74 -2.29
C ASN A 28 13.61 15.66 -0.94
N ASN A 29 13.70 14.52 -0.23
CA ASN A 29 13.01 14.23 1.02
C ASN A 29 11.47 14.20 0.89
N LEU A 30 10.94 13.91 -0.30
CA LEU A 30 9.50 13.72 -0.53
C LEU A 30 9.12 12.26 -0.23
N PRO A 31 8.00 11.99 0.46
CA PRO A 31 7.56 10.62 0.74
C PRO A 31 7.40 9.80 -0.56
N GLN A 32 8.05 8.65 -0.64
CA GLN A 32 7.99 7.74 -1.77
C GLN A 32 6.78 6.81 -1.69
N ALA A 33 6.23 6.53 -2.87
CA ALA A 33 4.94 5.88 -3.08
C ALA A 33 4.94 4.35 -2.96
N ALA A 34 5.99 3.71 -2.44
CA ALA A 34 5.98 2.26 -2.17
C ALA A 34 5.39 2.01 -0.79
N TRP A 35 4.08 1.79 -0.75
CA TRP A 35 3.30 1.76 0.50
C TRP A 35 3.33 0.41 1.19
N ALA A 36 3.43 -0.67 0.42
CA ALA A 36 3.56 -2.02 0.94
C ALA A 36 4.36 -2.92 -0.01
N ILE A 37 5.01 -3.93 0.53
CA ILE A 37 5.70 -4.96 -0.22
C ILE A 37 5.35 -6.31 0.37
N GLU A 38 4.97 -7.26 -0.48
CA GLU A 38 4.64 -8.61 -0.10
C GLU A 38 5.50 -9.60 -0.87
N LYS A 39 5.82 -10.73 -0.24
CA LYS A 39 6.53 -11.81 -0.91
C LYS A 39 5.58 -12.52 -1.88
N SER A 40 5.99 -12.66 -3.13
CA SER A 40 5.26 -13.38 -4.18
C SER A 40 6.14 -14.47 -4.80
N ASN A 41 6.06 -15.69 -4.27
CA ASN A 41 6.96 -16.79 -4.64
C ASN A 41 8.45 -16.44 -4.42
N ASN A 42 9.23 -16.37 -5.51
CA ASN A 42 10.64 -15.97 -5.52
C ASN A 42 10.84 -14.46 -5.73
N ASP A 43 9.75 -13.75 -6.05
CA ASP A 43 9.71 -12.34 -6.35
C ASP A 43 8.98 -11.59 -5.22
N PHE A 44 8.77 -10.29 -5.44
CA PHE A 44 8.01 -9.42 -4.55
C PHE A 44 6.97 -8.67 -5.36
N ILE A 45 5.83 -8.39 -4.74
CA ILE A 45 4.86 -7.43 -5.24
C ILE A 45 4.92 -6.17 -4.39
N VAL A 46 5.16 -5.04 -5.03
CA VAL A 46 5.17 -3.71 -4.42
C VAL A 46 3.87 -3.02 -4.76
N PHE A 47 3.15 -2.59 -3.74
CA PHE A 47 1.93 -1.82 -3.85
C PHE A 47 2.25 -0.35 -3.67
N GLY A 48 1.79 0.46 -4.62
CA GLY A 48 2.09 1.86 -4.69
C GLY A 48 0.99 2.72 -5.29
N MET A 49 1.31 3.99 -5.52
CA MET A 49 0.51 4.88 -6.36
C MET A 49 1.30 5.25 -7.62
N SER A 50 0.59 5.49 -8.72
CA SER A 50 1.15 6.13 -9.91
C SER A 50 0.79 7.61 -9.93
N THR A 51 1.71 8.42 -10.43
CA THR A 51 1.53 9.86 -10.64
C THR A 51 1.78 10.21 -12.09
N ASP A 52 1.08 11.23 -12.60
CA ASP A 52 1.39 11.80 -13.91
C ASP A 52 2.68 12.65 -13.89
N SER A 53 3.06 13.24 -15.02
CA SER A 53 4.25 14.08 -15.14
C SER A 53 4.20 15.37 -14.30
N ASN A 54 3.02 15.74 -13.79
CA ASN A 54 2.81 16.92 -12.95
C ASN A 54 2.74 16.55 -11.46
N GLY A 55 2.91 15.25 -11.11
CA GLY A 55 2.79 14.76 -9.74
C GLY A 55 1.36 14.53 -9.29
N THR A 56 0.37 14.62 -10.17
CA THR A 56 -1.03 14.32 -9.84
C THR A 56 -1.17 12.82 -9.62
N ILE A 57 -1.75 12.43 -8.49
CA ILE A 57 -2.05 11.02 -8.22
C ILE A 57 -3.05 10.53 -9.26
N TRP A 58 -2.67 9.46 -9.95
CA TRP A 58 -3.41 8.94 -11.09
C TRP A 58 -4.10 7.60 -10.78
N GLY A 59 -3.59 6.83 -9.83
CA GLY A 59 -4.19 5.58 -9.41
C GLY A 59 -3.28 4.75 -8.52
N LEU A 60 -3.71 3.52 -8.25
CA LEU A 60 -2.84 2.51 -7.65
C LEU A 60 -1.90 1.92 -8.70
N MET A 61 -0.76 1.44 -8.24
CA MET A 61 0.19 0.71 -9.05
C MET A 61 0.68 -0.52 -8.29
N ASN A 62 0.83 -1.64 -8.99
CA ASN A 62 1.50 -2.83 -8.51
C ASN A 62 2.75 -3.07 -9.37
N LEU A 63 3.90 -3.27 -8.73
CA LEU A 63 5.13 -3.71 -9.40
C LEU A 63 5.45 -5.13 -8.96
N ILE A 64 5.73 -6.03 -9.88
CA ILE A 64 6.40 -7.28 -9.57
C ILE A 64 7.89 -7.05 -9.77
N ILE A 65 8.68 -7.25 -8.72
CA ILE A 65 10.13 -7.10 -8.75
C ILE A 65 10.80 -8.41 -8.32
N ASN A 66 11.95 -8.74 -8.89
CA ASN A 66 12.74 -9.86 -8.40
C ASN A 66 13.55 -9.47 -7.13
N ASP A 67 14.31 -10.42 -6.59
CA ASP A 67 15.18 -10.24 -5.43
C ASP A 67 16.36 -9.27 -5.64
N THR A 68 16.64 -8.88 -6.88
CA THR A 68 17.63 -7.84 -7.21
C THR A 68 17.01 -6.47 -7.49
N GLY A 69 15.68 -6.34 -7.37
CA GLY A 69 14.95 -5.08 -7.58
C GLY A 69 14.63 -4.76 -9.04
N ILE A 70 14.85 -5.68 -9.98
CA ILE A 70 14.45 -5.54 -11.38
C ILE A 70 12.94 -5.68 -11.50
N VAL A 71 12.30 -4.72 -12.16
CA VAL A 71 10.86 -4.76 -12.47
C VAL A 71 10.58 -5.81 -13.53
N LEU A 72 9.80 -6.82 -13.18
CA LEU A 72 9.32 -7.89 -14.05
C LEU A 72 7.95 -7.56 -14.65
N ASN A 73 7.10 -6.84 -13.92
CA ASN A 73 5.77 -6.45 -14.37
C ASN A 73 5.27 -5.18 -13.67
N THR A 74 4.41 -4.42 -14.35
CA THR A 74 3.75 -3.23 -13.83
C THR A 74 2.26 -3.27 -14.15
N LYS A 75 1.42 -3.07 -13.14
CA LYS A 75 -0.04 -2.96 -13.30
C LYS A 75 -0.53 -1.67 -12.69
N GLU A 76 -1.45 -1.00 -13.36
CA GLU A 76 -2.05 0.24 -12.87
C GLU A 76 -3.55 0.08 -12.74
N PHE A 77 -4.10 0.53 -11.61
CA PHE A 77 -5.55 0.52 -11.35
C PHE A 77 -6.04 1.95 -11.27
N LYS A 78 -6.72 2.35 -12.34
CA LYS A 78 -7.21 3.69 -12.58
C LYS A 78 -8.73 3.67 -12.55
N SER A 79 -9.32 4.76 -12.07
CA SER A 79 -10.76 4.97 -12.09
C SER A 79 -11.01 6.34 -12.70
N THR A 80 -11.95 6.41 -13.65
CA THR A 80 -12.29 7.67 -14.33
C THR A 80 -13.05 8.64 -13.43
N ASN A 81 -13.69 8.13 -12.38
CA ASN A 81 -14.67 8.88 -11.59
C ASN A 81 -14.13 9.27 -10.21
N ALA A 82 -12.99 8.71 -9.78
CA ALA A 82 -12.41 8.95 -8.47
C ALA A 82 -10.94 8.52 -8.43
N VAL A 83 -10.10 9.27 -7.73
CA VAL A 83 -8.68 8.96 -7.58
C VAL A 83 -8.53 7.91 -6.49
N ARG A 84 -7.93 6.76 -6.84
CA ARG A 84 -7.61 5.71 -5.87
C ARG A 84 -6.15 5.79 -5.51
N PHE A 85 -5.86 5.71 -4.22
CA PHE A 85 -4.50 5.70 -3.71
C PHE A 85 -4.36 4.68 -2.58
N ALA A 86 -3.15 4.19 -2.37
CA ALA A 86 -2.87 3.16 -1.36
C ALA A 86 -2.90 3.72 0.08
N GLY A 87 -3.10 5.02 0.24
CA GLY A 87 -2.95 5.75 1.50
C GLY A 87 -4.10 5.59 2.51
N TRP A 88 -3.80 6.01 3.75
CA TRP A 88 -4.57 5.98 5.02
C TRP A 88 -4.72 4.63 5.71
N ALA A 89 -5.15 3.57 5.02
CA ALA A 89 -5.27 2.26 5.66
C ALA A 89 -3.94 1.48 5.65
N ASN A 90 -3.04 1.75 4.68
CA ASN A 90 -1.66 1.29 4.59
C ASN A 90 -1.45 -0.17 5.05
N SER A 91 -2.35 -1.04 4.63
CA SER A 91 -2.39 -2.42 5.05
C SER A 91 -2.57 -3.27 3.82
N THR A 92 -1.59 -4.12 3.59
CA THR A 92 -1.72 -5.28 2.72
C THR A 92 -1.67 -6.53 3.56
N ASN A 93 -2.43 -7.53 3.16
CA ASN A 93 -2.42 -8.83 3.79
C ASN A 93 -2.55 -9.91 2.73
N PRO A 94 -1.61 -10.86 2.67
CA PRO A 94 -1.75 -12.06 1.86
C PRO A 94 -3.02 -12.83 2.23
N THR A 95 -3.72 -13.36 1.24
CA THR A 95 -4.90 -14.19 1.41
C THR A 95 -4.55 -15.68 1.28
N ARG A 96 -5.40 -16.55 1.84
CA ARG A 96 -5.18 -18.01 1.83
C ARG A 96 -5.16 -18.62 0.43
N ASP A 97 -5.79 -17.97 -0.54
CA ASP A 97 -5.79 -18.34 -1.95
C ASP A 97 -4.62 -17.74 -2.75
N GLY A 98 -3.61 -17.17 -2.06
CA GLY A 98 -2.38 -16.66 -2.67
C GLY A 98 -2.50 -15.25 -3.26
N GLY A 99 -3.62 -14.56 -3.03
CA GLY A 99 -3.81 -13.16 -3.38
C GLY A 99 -3.45 -12.21 -2.24
N TYR A 100 -3.96 -10.97 -2.33
CA TYR A 100 -3.70 -9.91 -1.37
C TYR A 100 -4.96 -9.07 -1.14
N ILE A 101 -5.23 -8.66 0.09
CA ILE A 101 -6.17 -7.56 0.38
C ILE A 101 -5.35 -6.32 0.63
N MET A 102 -5.71 -5.21 0.00
CA MET A 102 -5.17 -3.89 0.30
C MET A 102 -6.30 -2.98 0.78
N GLY A 103 -6.04 -2.22 1.85
CA GLY A 103 -6.81 -1.04 2.18
C GLY A 103 -6.19 0.23 1.59
N GLY A 104 -7.04 1.13 1.07
CA GLY A 104 -6.60 2.44 0.57
C GLY A 104 -7.67 3.51 0.71
N GLY A 105 -7.43 4.67 0.09
CA GLY A 105 -8.36 5.79 0.00
C GLY A 105 -8.88 6.05 -1.42
N ILE A 106 -10.13 6.49 -1.50
CA ILE A 106 -10.75 7.06 -2.70
C ILE A 106 -11.00 8.54 -2.42
N ASP A 107 -10.44 9.40 -3.25
CA ASP A 107 -10.78 10.83 -3.29
C ASP A 107 -11.76 11.05 -4.45
N ASP A 108 -13.01 11.30 -4.09
CA ASP A 108 -14.11 11.75 -4.94
C ASP A 108 -14.70 13.09 -4.47
N GLY A 109 -13.96 13.82 -3.62
CA GLY A 109 -14.39 15.05 -2.95
C GLY A 109 -14.92 14.88 -1.52
N VAL A 110 -15.05 13.66 -0.99
CA VAL A 110 -15.50 13.39 0.40
C VAL A 110 -14.54 12.49 1.20
N ASP A 111 -13.54 11.88 0.55
CA ASP A 111 -12.57 10.92 1.11
C ASP A 111 -13.19 9.67 1.76
N TYR A 112 -13.10 8.51 1.10
CA TYR A 112 -13.57 7.23 1.63
C TYR A 112 -12.47 6.18 1.70
N GLY A 113 -12.51 5.34 2.75
CA GLY A 113 -11.73 4.11 2.80
C GLY A 113 -12.33 3.02 1.91
N TYR A 114 -11.48 2.24 1.25
CA TYR A 114 -11.91 1.05 0.50
C TYR A 114 -10.99 -0.14 0.77
N LEU A 115 -11.50 -1.34 0.46
CA LEU A 115 -10.72 -2.56 0.38
C LEU A 115 -10.75 -3.07 -1.05
N VAL A 116 -9.60 -3.47 -1.56
CA VAL A 116 -9.47 -4.14 -2.86
C VAL A 116 -8.78 -5.49 -2.67
N LYS A 117 -9.27 -6.50 -3.38
CA LYS A 117 -8.62 -7.81 -3.45
C LYS A 117 -7.82 -7.88 -4.75
N PHE A 118 -6.60 -8.37 -4.64
CA PHE A 118 -5.76 -8.75 -5.75
C PHE A 118 -5.58 -10.27 -5.79
N ASN A 119 -5.43 -10.84 -6.97
CA ASN A 119 -4.92 -12.20 -7.17
C ASN A 119 -3.39 -12.25 -6.95
N ALA A 120 -2.80 -13.44 -7.07
CA ALA A 120 -1.36 -13.65 -6.90
C ALA A 120 -0.49 -12.86 -7.90
N GLN A 121 -1.05 -12.53 -9.07
CA GLN A 121 -0.40 -11.75 -10.13
C GLN A 121 -0.64 -10.24 -9.96
N GLY A 122 -1.34 -9.82 -8.90
CA GLY A 122 -1.64 -8.43 -8.64
C GLY A 122 -2.78 -7.83 -9.47
N ASP A 123 -3.67 -8.62 -10.08
CA ASP A 123 -4.91 -8.13 -10.73
C ASP A 123 -6.08 -8.07 -9.74
N THR A 124 -7.03 -7.15 -9.97
CA THR A 124 -8.29 -7.02 -9.20
C THR A 124 -9.45 -7.78 -9.81
#